data_AF-A0A412S9Y7-F1
#
_entry.id   AF-A0A412S9Y7-F1
#
_cell.length_a   1.000
_cell.length_b   1.000
_cell.length_c   1.000
_cell.angle_alpha   90.00
_cell.angle_beta   90.00
_cell.angle_gamma   90.00
#
_symmetry.space_group_name_H-M   'P 1'
#
loop_
_entity.id
_entity.type
_entity.pdbx_description
1 polymer ?
#
loop_
_entity_poly.entity_id
_entity_poly.type
_entity_poly.pdbx_seq_one_letter_code
_entity_poly.pdbx_strand_id
1 'polypeptide(L)'
;MKKFVLLILFVFSCTLSSYAQFDNGLQFRDSLAGWTARHAKISEIEPILKKYNIDSSGKRMIIKIDENNIFRIRCNVDSQDEIEWISMTTLYDSTDSGMKADIMVMTTLLENSKYLGLKFKEEAYFQMSSENNMFFVSEKLGITVVLTTCSMSRRYGCPTLEISFIKGTDYKKWIKQ
;
A
#
# COMPACT_ATOMS: atom_id res chain seq x y z
N MET A 1 43.48 -0.11 -8.28
CA MET A 1 42.21 0.61 -8.53
C MET A 1 41.15 -0.21 -9.28
N LYS A 2 41.48 -1.22 -10.10
CA LYS A 2 40.47 -2.02 -10.84
C LYS A 2 39.62 -2.98 -9.98
N LYS A 3 40.08 -3.37 -8.78
CA LYS A 3 39.35 -4.30 -7.88
C LYS A 3 38.26 -3.61 -7.03
N PHE A 4 38.32 -2.29 -6.85
CA PHE A 4 37.33 -1.51 -6.09
C PHE A 4 36.09 -1.15 -6.91
N VAL A 5 36.25 -0.95 -8.23
CA VAL A 5 35.14 -0.59 -9.15
C VAL A 5 34.17 -1.77 -9.33
N LEU A 6 34.68 -3.01 -9.32
CA LEU A 6 33.85 -4.22 -9.36
C LEU A 6 33.02 -4.42 -8.10
N LEU A 7 33.53 -4.00 -6.93
CA LEU A 7 32.79 -4.08 -5.67
C LEU A 7 31.65 -3.05 -5.63
N ILE A 8 31.88 -1.84 -6.15
CA ILE A 8 30.84 -0.81 -6.27
C ILE A 8 29.77 -1.23 -7.29
N LEU A 9 30.16 -1.85 -8.42
CA LEU A 9 29.19 -2.40 -9.39
C LEU A 9 28.42 -3.61 -8.84
N PHE A 10 29.03 -4.45 -8.00
CA PHE A 10 28.35 -5.58 -7.35
C PHE A 10 27.38 -5.10 -6.26
N VAL A 11 27.77 -4.10 -5.46
CA VAL A 11 26.89 -3.47 -4.47
C VAL A 11 25.75 -2.72 -5.17
N PHE A 12 26.02 -2.02 -6.28
CA PHE A 12 24.98 -1.37 -7.10
C PHE A 12 24.02 -2.38 -7.72
N SER A 13 24.50 -3.51 -8.24
CA SER A 13 23.62 -4.54 -8.84
C SER A 13 22.80 -5.30 -7.79
N CYS A 14 23.31 -5.49 -6.57
CA CYS A 14 22.51 -5.99 -5.46
C CYS A 14 21.43 -4.97 -5.02
N THR A 15 21.71 -3.67 -5.02
CA THR A 15 20.71 -2.62 -4.70
C THR A 15 19.76 -2.28 -5.85
N LEU A 16 20.13 -2.52 -7.11
CA LEU A 16 19.28 -2.25 -8.28
C LEU A 16 18.16 -3.28 -8.45
N SER A 17 18.35 -4.52 -7.97
CA SER A 17 17.29 -5.54 -8.02
C SER A 17 16.08 -5.17 -7.15
N SER A 18 16.32 -4.58 -5.98
CA SER A 18 15.28 -4.06 -5.09
C SER A 18 14.75 -2.70 -5.55
N TYR A 19 15.60 -1.82 -6.09
CA TYR A 19 15.14 -0.53 -6.66
C TYR A 19 14.26 -0.67 -7.90
N ALA A 20 14.52 -1.65 -8.78
CA ALA A 20 13.68 -1.89 -9.96
C ALA A 20 12.28 -2.45 -9.59
N GLN A 21 12.17 -3.17 -8.46
CA GLN A 21 10.87 -3.53 -7.88
C GLN A 21 10.17 -2.30 -7.27
N PHE A 22 10.93 -1.37 -6.67
CA PHE A 22 10.39 -0.13 -6.12
C PHE A 22 9.78 0.80 -7.18
N ASP A 23 10.33 0.88 -8.39
CA ASP A 23 9.73 1.71 -9.46
C ASP A 23 8.34 1.20 -9.88
N ASN A 24 8.16 -0.12 -10.01
CA ASN A 24 6.86 -0.70 -10.34
C ASN A 24 5.87 -0.58 -9.17
N GLY A 25 6.32 -0.82 -7.93
CA GLY A 25 5.48 -0.70 -6.74
C GLY A 25 5.03 0.75 -6.46
N LEU A 26 5.91 1.72 -6.68
CA LEU A 26 5.63 3.14 -6.50
C LEU A 26 4.66 3.66 -7.57
N GLN A 27 4.88 3.34 -8.85
CA GLN A 27 3.96 3.69 -9.93
C GLN A 27 2.60 3.04 -9.76
N PHE A 28 2.57 1.79 -9.28
CA PHE A 28 1.32 1.09 -9.00
C PHE A 28 0.57 1.75 -7.85
N ARG A 29 1.25 2.07 -6.74
CA ARG A 29 0.67 2.82 -5.61
C ARG A 29 0.11 4.18 -6.04
N ASP A 30 0.86 4.92 -6.85
CA ASP A 30 0.40 6.22 -7.34
C ASP A 30 -0.81 6.06 -8.28
N SER A 31 -0.91 4.93 -9.01
CA SER A 31 -2.12 4.55 -9.76
C SER A 31 -3.30 4.26 -8.84
N LEU A 32 -3.09 3.55 -7.71
CA LEU A 32 -4.14 3.31 -6.71
C LEU A 32 -4.70 4.62 -6.15
N ALA A 33 -3.80 5.56 -5.82
CA ALA A 33 -4.18 6.89 -5.35
C ALA A 33 -4.95 7.66 -6.43
N GLY A 34 -4.47 7.64 -7.68
CA GLY A 34 -5.10 8.32 -8.81
C GLY A 34 -6.50 7.76 -9.13
N TRP A 35 -6.68 6.45 -9.09
CA TRP A 35 -7.98 5.80 -9.28
C TRP A 35 -8.97 6.14 -8.18
N THR A 36 -8.53 6.17 -6.93
CA THR A 36 -9.38 6.56 -5.79
C THR A 36 -9.78 8.03 -5.85
N ALA A 37 -8.81 8.91 -6.13
CA ALA A 37 -9.02 10.35 -6.21
C ALA A 37 -10.02 10.76 -7.30
N ARG A 38 -10.00 10.07 -8.45
CA ARG A 38 -10.91 10.36 -9.57
C ARG A 38 -12.23 9.58 -9.54
N HIS A 39 -12.45 8.77 -8.51
CA HIS A 39 -13.62 7.90 -8.38
C HIS A 39 -13.79 6.98 -9.61
N ALA A 40 -12.68 6.38 -10.03
CA ALA A 40 -12.67 5.49 -11.19
C ALA A 40 -13.69 4.35 -11.01
N LYS A 41 -14.37 3.97 -12.10
CA LYS A 41 -15.23 2.79 -12.07
C LYS A 41 -14.40 1.52 -11.98
N ILE A 42 -14.90 0.52 -11.27
CA ILE A 42 -14.20 -0.76 -11.14
C ILE A 42 -13.93 -1.43 -12.49
N SER A 43 -14.85 -1.27 -13.44
CA SER A 43 -14.73 -1.78 -14.81
C SER A 43 -13.54 -1.20 -15.59
N GLU A 44 -13.03 -0.02 -15.21
CA GLU A 44 -11.85 0.58 -15.84
C GLU A 44 -10.55 -0.08 -15.39
N ILE A 45 -10.57 -0.69 -14.21
CA ILE A 45 -9.36 -1.15 -13.51
C ILE A 45 -9.30 -2.67 -13.50
N GLU A 46 -10.45 -3.35 -13.49
CA GLU A 46 -10.53 -4.81 -13.65
C GLU A 46 -9.68 -5.37 -14.80
N PRO A 47 -9.65 -4.78 -16.03
CA PRO A 47 -8.80 -5.29 -17.11
C PRO A 47 -7.30 -5.16 -16.80
N ILE A 48 -6.91 -4.05 -16.17
CA ILE A 48 -5.53 -3.82 -15.74
C ILE A 48 -5.17 -4.85 -14.68
N LEU A 49 -6.07 -5.12 -13.75
CA LEU A 49 -5.83 -6.04 -12.64
C LEU A 49 -5.80 -7.50 -13.12
N LYS A 50 -6.69 -7.90 -14.03
CA LYS A 50 -6.66 -9.23 -14.67
C LYS A 50 -5.33 -9.50 -15.39
N LYS A 51 -4.70 -8.48 -15.98
CA LYS A 51 -3.37 -8.60 -16.60
C LYS A 51 -2.28 -9.07 -15.62
N TYR A 52 -2.47 -8.81 -14.32
CA TYR A 52 -1.57 -9.23 -13.25
C TYR A 52 -2.04 -10.50 -12.50
N ASN A 53 -2.90 -11.33 -13.11
CA ASN A 53 -3.46 -12.56 -12.52
C ASN A 53 -4.21 -12.36 -11.21
N ILE A 54 -5.01 -11.31 -11.17
CA ILE A 54 -5.73 -10.89 -9.97
C ILE A 54 -7.19 -11.35 -10.10
N ASP A 55 -7.63 -12.25 -9.23
CA ASP A 55 -9.01 -12.75 -9.22
C ASP A 55 -9.97 -11.73 -8.58
N SER A 56 -11.11 -11.52 -9.23
CA SER A 56 -12.19 -10.61 -8.85
C SER A 56 -13.40 -11.39 -8.38
N SER A 57 -13.23 -12.29 -7.42
CA SER A 57 -14.36 -13.00 -6.82
C SER A 57 -14.98 -12.19 -5.67
N GLY A 58 -15.91 -11.30 -6.04
CA GLY A 58 -16.97 -10.76 -5.15
C GLY A 58 -16.67 -9.47 -4.39
N LYS A 59 -16.29 -8.37 -5.08
CA LYS A 59 -15.86 -7.09 -4.44
C LYS A 59 -14.63 -7.26 -3.55
N ARG A 60 -13.81 -8.26 -3.84
CA ARG A 60 -12.52 -8.51 -3.23
C ARG A 60 -11.60 -8.88 -4.35
N MET A 61 -10.39 -8.37 -4.23
CA MET A 61 -9.37 -8.59 -5.20
C MET A 61 -8.14 -9.09 -4.43
N ILE A 62 -7.36 -9.99 -5.01
CA ILE A 62 -6.18 -10.55 -4.34
C ILE A 62 -5.07 -10.55 -5.36
N ILE A 63 -4.06 -9.70 -5.13
CA ILE A 63 -2.89 -9.64 -6.00
C ILE A 63 -1.88 -10.70 -5.54
N LYS A 64 -1.16 -11.27 -6.50
CA LYS A 64 0.05 -12.04 -6.26
C LYS A 64 1.07 -11.54 -7.27
N ILE A 65 2.09 -10.82 -6.79
CA ILE A 65 3.07 -10.15 -7.67
C ILE A 65 4.16 -11.15 -8.10
N ASP A 66 4.61 -12.03 -7.19
CA ASP A 66 5.45 -13.20 -7.52
C ASP A 66 5.28 -14.33 -6.48
N GLU A 67 6.08 -15.41 -6.59
CA GLU A 67 6.04 -16.56 -5.69
C GLU A 67 6.44 -16.24 -4.23
N ASN A 68 7.17 -15.15 -4.02
CA ASN A 68 7.78 -14.77 -2.74
C ASN A 68 7.15 -13.49 -2.13
N ASN A 69 6.48 -12.65 -2.91
CA ASN A 69 5.91 -11.37 -2.51
C ASN A 69 4.39 -11.32 -2.81
N ILE A 70 3.59 -11.71 -1.81
CA ILE A 70 2.13 -11.70 -1.90
C ILE A 70 1.60 -10.39 -1.32
N PHE A 71 1.39 -9.39 -2.18
CA PHE A 71 0.61 -8.20 -1.83
C PHE A 71 -0.86 -8.46 -2.12
N ARG A 72 -1.77 -8.33 -1.16
CA ARG A 72 -3.21 -8.50 -1.43
C ARG A 72 -3.86 -7.14 -1.65
N ILE A 73 -4.53 -6.90 -2.79
CA ILE A 73 -5.27 -5.63 -2.99
C ILE A 73 -6.76 -5.79 -2.85
N ARG A 74 -7.34 -5.16 -1.84
CA ARG A 74 -8.78 -5.10 -1.67
C ARG A 74 -9.32 -3.79 -2.23
N CYS A 75 -10.48 -3.84 -2.85
CA CYS A 75 -11.16 -2.67 -3.38
C CYS A 75 -12.63 -2.70 -2.92
N ASN A 76 -13.12 -1.58 -2.42
CA ASN A 76 -14.54 -1.38 -2.15
C ASN A 76 -15.10 -0.30 -3.08
N VAL A 77 -16.33 -0.55 -3.51
CA VAL A 77 -17.04 0.33 -4.42
C VAL A 77 -18.38 0.74 -3.82
N ASP A 78 -18.82 1.95 -4.17
CA ASP A 78 -20.12 2.45 -3.76
C ASP A 78 -21.27 1.87 -4.61
N SER A 79 -22.49 2.40 -4.45
CA SER A 79 -23.67 1.96 -5.20
C SER A 79 -23.64 2.28 -6.69
N GLN A 80 -22.66 3.08 -7.14
CA GLN A 80 -22.44 3.46 -8.55
C GLN A 80 -21.24 2.72 -9.16
N ASP A 81 -20.70 1.73 -8.45
CA ASP A 81 -19.48 0.98 -8.82
C ASP A 81 -18.21 1.85 -8.92
N GLU A 82 -18.21 3.02 -8.27
CA GLU A 82 -17.03 3.87 -8.14
C GLU A 82 -16.18 3.44 -6.95
N ILE A 83 -14.86 3.55 -7.06
CA ILE A 83 -13.96 3.25 -5.94
C ILE A 83 -14.23 4.20 -4.77
N GLU A 84 -14.57 3.60 -3.63
CA GLU A 84 -14.58 4.26 -2.33
C GLU A 84 -13.23 4.12 -1.63
N TRP A 85 -12.64 2.93 -1.67
CA TRP A 85 -11.28 2.72 -1.18
C TRP A 85 -10.59 1.54 -1.87
N ILE A 86 -9.26 1.60 -1.93
CA ILE A 86 -8.40 0.51 -2.38
C ILE A 86 -7.23 0.35 -1.41
N SER A 87 -6.97 -0.88 -0.98
CA SER A 87 -5.94 -1.18 0.01
C SER A 87 -4.99 -2.24 -0.49
N MET A 88 -3.71 -2.10 -0.21
CA MET A 88 -2.68 -3.09 -0.50
C MET A 88 -2.08 -3.61 0.81
N THR A 89 -2.17 -4.92 1.03
CA THR A 89 -1.68 -5.61 2.24
C THR A 89 -0.43 -6.42 1.92
N THR A 90 0.69 -6.11 2.57
CA THR A 90 1.89 -6.94 2.65
C THR A 90 1.78 -7.90 3.84
N LEU A 91 2.21 -9.14 3.63
CA LEU A 91 2.25 -10.17 4.66
C LEU A 91 3.70 -10.42 5.04
N TYR A 92 3.97 -10.55 6.32
CA TYR A 92 5.30 -10.87 6.81
C TYR A 92 5.32 -12.27 7.41
N ASP A 93 6.48 -12.90 7.38
CA ASP A 93 6.75 -14.00 8.28
C ASP A 93 6.79 -13.50 9.74
N SER A 94 6.84 -14.39 10.71
CA SER A 94 6.78 -14.01 12.13
C SER A 94 7.95 -13.14 12.61
N THR A 95 8.93 -12.84 11.76
CA THR A 95 10.08 -11.99 12.09
C THR A 95 9.74 -10.52 11.81
N ASP A 96 9.27 -9.84 12.86
CA ASP A 96 8.84 -8.43 12.89
C ASP A 96 9.88 -7.41 12.33
N SER A 97 11.13 -7.82 12.07
CA SER A 97 12.18 -6.96 11.51
C SER A 97 11.90 -6.44 10.09
N GLY A 98 11.28 -7.25 9.22
CA GLY A 98 10.94 -6.82 7.86
C GLY A 98 9.85 -5.74 7.86
N MET A 99 8.83 -5.93 8.69
CA MET A 99 7.70 -5.00 8.80
C MET A 99 8.15 -3.62 9.31
N LYS A 100 9.05 -3.56 10.30
CA LYS A 100 9.57 -2.28 10.82
C LYS A 100 10.32 -1.46 9.78
N ALA A 101 11.15 -2.11 8.96
CA ALA A 101 11.86 -1.44 7.88
C ALA A 101 10.87 -0.87 6.84
N ASP A 102 9.87 -1.66 6.45
CA ASP A 102 8.87 -1.25 5.47
C ASP A 102 7.95 -0.13 6.00
N ILE A 103 7.58 -0.15 7.29
CA ILE A 103 6.83 0.97 7.91
C ILE A 103 7.62 2.27 7.79
N MET A 104 8.92 2.24 8.12
CA MET A 104 9.77 3.42 8.04
C MET A 104 9.91 3.93 6.61
N VAL A 105 10.15 3.02 5.65
CA VAL A 105 10.26 3.36 4.22
C VAL A 105 8.94 3.93 3.70
N MET A 106 7.80 3.27 3.99
CA MET A 106 6.48 3.70 3.52
C MET A 106 6.08 5.04 4.10
N THR A 107 6.28 5.26 5.40
CA THR A 107 6.03 6.55 6.05
C THR A 107 6.84 7.65 5.37
N THR A 108 8.15 7.43 5.20
CA THR A 108 9.04 8.38 4.53
C THR A 108 8.58 8.69 3.10
N LEU A 109 8.18 7.67 2.33
CA LEU A 109 7.70 7.85 0.96
C LEU A 109 6.38 8.62 0.90
N LEU A 110 5.46 8.39 1.84
CA LEU A 110 4.19 9.11 1.87
C LEU A 110 4.40 10.58 2.22
N GLU A 111 5.21 10.88 3.23
CA GLU A 111 5.51 12.24 3.66
C GLU A 111 6.26 13.05 2.60
N ASN A 112 7.12 12.39 1.82
CA ASN A 112 7.94 13.04 0.79
C ASN A 112 7.35 12.98 -0.62
N SER A 113 6.18 12.34 -0.79
CA SER A 113 5.56 12.24 -2.11
C SER A 113 5.01 13.60 -2.57
N LYS A 114 5.74 14.25 -3.49
CA LYS A 114 5.29 15.49 -4.17
C LYS A 114 4.03 15.27 -5.01
N TYR A 115 3.85 14.05 -5.53
CA TYR A 115 2.68 13.70 -6.32
C TYR A 115 1.43 13.68 -5.43
N LEU A 116 1.50 12.92 -4.33
CA LEU A 116 0.37 12.73 -3.43
C LEU A 116 0.12 13.96 -2.56
N GLY A 117 1.16 14.74 -2.20
CA GLY A 117 1.01 15.95 -1.39
C GLY A 117 0.39 15.67 -0.02
N LEU A 118 0.74 14.53 0.57
CA LEU A 118 0.17 14.04 1.83
C LEU A 118 0.70 14.84 3.02
N LYS A 119 -0.18 15.05 3.99
CA LYS A 119 0.16 15.58 5.32
C LYS A 119 -0.23 14.56 6.37
N PHE A 120 0.73 14.17 7.21
CA PHE A 120 0.44 13.39 8.41
C PHE A 120 -0.60 14.10 9.28
N LYS A 121 -1.51 13.34 9.87
CA LYS A 121 -2.56 13.86 10.75
C LYS A 121 -2.47 13.27 12.14
N GLU A 122 -2.52 11.95 12.24
CA GLU A 122 -2.68 11.27 13.52
C GLU A 122 -2.24 9.80 13.41
N GLU A 123 -1.81 9.25 14.54
CA GLU A 123 -1.61 7.83 14.76
C GLU A 123 -2.64 7.35 15.78
N ALA A 124 -3.39 6.30 15.46
CA ALA A 124 -4.42 5.74 16.33
C ALA A 124 -4.22 4.24 16.53
N TYR A 125 -4.17 3.82 17.80
CA TYR A 125 -4.00 2.43 18.19
C TYR A 125 -5.32 1.79 18.60
N PHE A 126 -5.66 0.68 17.96
CA PHE A 126 -6.88 -0.09 18.18
C PHE A 126 -6.55 -1.38 18.93
N GLN A 127 -6.59 -1.29 20.27
CA GLN A 127 -6.21 -2.41 21.14
C GLN A 127 -7.05 -3.68 20.93
N MET A 128 -8.32 -3.54 20.50
CA MET A 128 -9.21 -4.69 20.27
C MET A 128 -8.86 -5.48 18.98
N SER A 129 -8.30 -4.81 17.97
CA SER A 129 -7.87 -5.43 16.70
C SER A 129 -6.35 -5.64 16.61
N SER A 130 -5.59 -5.18 17.60
CA SER A 130 -4.11 -5.17 17.58
C SER A 130 -3.57 -4.41 16.36
N GLU A 131 -4.29 -3.36 15.93
CA GLU A 131 -3.94 -2.55 14.78
C GLU A 131 -3.40 -1.19 15.22
N ASN A 132 -2.37 -0.71 14.54
CA ASN A 132 -1.92 0.66 14.64
C ASN A 132 -2.05 1.35 13.28
N ASN A 133 -2.78 2.45 13.24
CA ASN A 133 -3.17 3.17 12.03
C ASN A 133 -2.52 4.55 12.01
N MET A 134 -1.72 4.83 10.98
CA MET A 134 -1.19 6.17 10.71
C MET A 134 -1.98 6.80 9.56
N PHE A 135 -2.56 7.97 9.81
CA PHE A 135 -3.42 8.68 8.87
C PHE A 135 -2.68 9.85 8.21
N PHE A 136 -2.76 9.88 6.88
CA PHE A 136 -2.24 10.93 6.03
C PHE A 136 -3.38 11.46 5.15
N VAL A 137 -3.38 12.75 4.86
CA VAL A 137 -4.43 13.37 4.04
C VAL A 137 -3.82 14.17 2.91
N SER A 138 -4.37 14.01 1.70
CA SER A 138 -4.11 14.88 0.56
C SER A 138 -5.35 15.70 0.26
N GLU A 139 -5.35 16.97 0.67
CA GLU A 139 -6.43 17.92 0.30
C GLU A 139 -6.47 18.13 -1.22
N LYS A 140 -5.30 18.12 -1.87
CA LYS A 140 -5.17 18.30 -3.33
C LYS A 140 -5.87 17.19 -4.10
N LEU A 141 -5.70 15.94 -3.66
CA LEU A 141 -6.29 14.78 -4.33
C LEU A 141 -7.65 14.39 -3.74
N GLY A 142 -8.06 14.99 -2.61
CA GLY A 142 -9.30 14.65 -1.94
C GLY A 142 -9.31 13.22 -1.39
N ILE A 143 -8.16 12.72 -0.90
CA ILE A 143 -8.03 11.35 -0.39
C ILE A 143 -7.39 11.32 1.00
N THR A 144 -7.69 10.25 1.72
CA THR A 144 -7.02 9.83 2.95
C THR A 144 -6.19 8.59 2.64
N VAL A 145 -4.96 8.55 3.13
CA VAL A 145 -4.10 7.38 3.10
C VAL A 145 -3.90 6.86 4.50
N VAL A 146 -4.12 5.58 4.72
CA VAL A 146 -3.97 4.93 6.03
C VAL A 146 -2.90 3.86 5.90
N LEU A 147 -1.87 3.94 6.74
CA LEU A 147 -0.94 2.83 6.98
C LEU A 147 -1.42 2.07 8.21
N THR A 148 -1.91 0.86 8.01
CA THR A 148 -2.38 -0.05 9.06
C THR A 148 -1.34 -1.13 9.29
N THR A 149 -0.85 -1.24 10.52
CA THR A 149 0.05 -2.32 10.95
C THR A 149 -0.70 -3.22 11.91
N CYS A 150 -0.57 -4.53 11.74
CA CYS A 150 -1.15 -5.51 12.64
C CYS A 150 -0.08 -6.54 12.98
N SER A 151 0.26 -6.68 14.26
CA SER A 151 1.27 -7.65 14.69
C SER A 151 0.83 -9.10 14.49
N MET A 152 -0.49 -9.33 14.43
CA MET A 152 -1.07 -10.64 14.15
C MET A 152 -2.48 -10.48 13.57
N SER A 153 -2.59 -10.50 12.24
CA SER A 153 -3.88 -10.41 11.57
C SER A 153 -4.70 -11.67 11.82
N ARG A 154 -5.88 -11.54 12.44
CA ARG A 154 -6.81 -12.68 12.61
C ARG A 154 -7.22 -13.31 11.28
N ARG A 155 -7.23 -12.51 10.20
CA ARG A 155 -7.59 -12.98 8.87
C ARG A 155 -6.50 -13.83 8.24
N TYR A 156 -5.24 -13.49 8.48
CA TYR A 156 -4.12 -14.06 7.75
C TYR A 156 -3.19 -14.94 8.61
N GLY A 157 -3.33 -14.90 9.93
CA GLY A 157 -2.50 -15.65 10.86
C GLY A 157 -1.04 -15.21 10.90
N CYS A 158 -0.75 -13.98 10.45
CA CYS A 158 0.60 -13.43 10.38
C CYS A 158 0.60 -11.90 10.56
N PRO A 159 1.77 -11.28 10.82
CA PRO A 159 1.90 -9.83 10.81
C PRO A 159 1.62 -9.24 9.42
N THR A 160 1.00 -8.07 9.38
CA THR A 160 0.64 -7.40 8.13
C THR A 160 0.88 -5.90 8.18
N LEU A 161 1.34 -5.35 7.06
CA LEU A 161 1.33 -3.92 6.76
C LEU A 161 0.33 -3.68 5.63
N GLU A 162 -0.62 -2.79 5.82
CA GLU A 162 -1.60 -2.41 4.83
C GLU A 162 -1.52 -0.92 4.55
N ILE A 163 -1.53 -0.54 3.26
CA ILE A 163 -1.73 0.83 2.83
C ILE A 163 -3.08 0.96 2.14
N SER A 164 -3.94 1.81 2.67
CA SER A 164 -5.30 2.07 2.16
C SER A 164 -5.40 3.47 1.60
N PHE A 165 -5.91 3.61 0.38
CA PHE A 165 -6.30 4.87 -0.24
C PHE A 165 -7.82 4.98 -0.19
N ILE A 166 -8.32 6.05 0.42
CA ILE A 166 -9.73 6.21 0.74
C ILE A 166 -10.22 7.54 0.17
N LYS A 167 -11.41 7.51 -0.44
CA LYS A 167 -12.14 8.68 -0.94
C LYS A 167 -12.44 9.65 0.21
N GLY A 168 -12.08 10.91 0.03
CA GLY A 168 -12.35 12.00 0.97
C GLY A 168 -11.26 12.23 2.01
N THR A 169 -11.36 13.35 2.72
CA THR A 169 -10.37 13.81 3.71
C THR A 169 -10.85 13.71 5.16
N ASP A 170 -12.09 13.25 5.37
CA ASP A 170 -12.70 13.04 6.68
C ASP A 170 -12.25 11.71 7.31
N TYR A 171 -10.95 11.61 7.60
CA TYR A 171 -10.32 10.42 8.17
C TYR A 171 -10.87 10.03 9.55
N LYS A 172 -11.48 10.97 10.29
CA LYS A 172 -12.01 10.72 11.63
C LYS A 172 -13.16 9.72 11.66
N LYS A 173 -13.91 9.58 10.56
CA LYS A 173 -14.92 8.53 10.41
C LYS A 173 -14.32 7.12 10.46
N TRP A 174 -13.06 7.00 10.08
CA TRP A 174 -12.32 5.73 10.04
C TRP A 174 -11.58 5.42 11.34
N ILE A 175 -11.51 6.38 12.28
CA ILE A 175 -10.94 6.16 13.62
C ILE A 175 -11.99 5.56 14.57
N LYS A 176 -13.29 5.70 14.30
CA LYS A 176 -14.37 5.33 15.23
C LYS A 176 -15.06 4.00 14.92
N GLN A 177 -14.59 3.28 13.90
CA GLN A 177 -15.10 1.96 13.51
C GLN A 177 -14.25 0.86 14.12
#